data_AF-A0A060T832-F1
#
_entry.id   AF-A0A060T832-F1
#
_cell.length_a   1.000
_cell.length_b   1.000
_cell.length_c   1.000
_cell.angle_alpha   90.00
_cell.angle_beta   90.00
_cell.angle_gamma   90.00
#
_symmetry.space_group_name_H-M   'P 1'
#
loop_
_entity.id
_entity.type
_entity.pdbx_description
1 polymer ?
#
loop_
_entity_poly.entity_id
_entity_poly.type
_entity_poly.pdbx_seq_one_letter_code
_entity_poly.pdbx_strand_id
1 'polypeptide(L)'
;MITAHGAIPDKSLVKPKAGPGIPILPPLTRTQLMDGSPIEAAYTFAKRADRATLTKDYAKAVSLHVEASKKFAEAAELTQSREAAQTLNVLSRQHLARSRFLADLRNEPSIPSQVSPPSTSPGSSITEKGAVNHVRDDLGTSLAAARTPSDRLPGSSRPDEDPFHKFYAAVNNTFAKSFQVAAAKEAQKKDLATRSPSGSGGAGLPAVGNESFYVVPNSTSLTTEELIAENASLRQMINRSSVQLHAYETALRKQKDAIKNSLAQLRRELAARESARAREQEAELESLRAENDKLKIQIGRLKSRWDELKESARRNERKREDST
;
A
#
# COMPACT_ATOMS: atom_id res chain seq x y z
N MET A 1 91.79 -37.30 24.16
CA MET A 1 91.83 -36.90 25.59
C MET A 1 91.53 -35.42 25.67
N ILE A 2 90.27 -35.05 25.91
CA ILE A 2 89.91 -33.67 26.25
C ILE A 2 88.89 -33.74 27.39
N THR A 3 89.19 -32.94 28.40
CA THR A 3 88.73 -33.00 29.77
C THR A 3 87.61 -31.96 29.99
N ALA A 4 86.63 -32.36 30.82
CA ALA A 4 85.76 -31.59 31.73
C ALA A 4 85.39 -30.11 31.47
N HIS A 5 84.08 -29.85 31.62
CA HIS A 5 83.39 -28.89 32.52
C HIS A 5 82.10 -28.42 31.80
N GLY A 6 80.88 -28.58 32.32
CA GLY A 6 80.46 -28.54 33.72
C GLY A 6 79.90 -27.15 34.04
N ALA A 7 78.71 -26.82 33.55
CA ALA A 7 77.95 -25.65 33.99
C ALA A 7 76.44 -25.94 33.87
N ILE A 8 75.81 -26.18 35.02
CA ILE A 8 74.36 -26.32 35.18
C ILE A 8 73.81 -24.91 35.43
N PRO A 9 72.97 -24.34 34.56
CA PRO A 9 72.27 -23.12 34.90
C PRO A 9 71.10 -23.42 35.84
N ASP A 10 71.19 -22.75 36.98
CA ASP A 10 70.24 -22.63 38.08
C ASP A 10 68.82 -22.31 37.57
N LYS A 11 67.87 -23.20 37.83
CA LYS A 11 66.44 -22.99 37.54
C LYS A 11 65.85 -22.13 38.64
N SER A 12 66.14 -20.83 38.57
CA SER A 12 65.47 -19.81 39.38
C SER A 12 63.96 -19.89 39.16
N LEU A 13 63.28 -20.27 40.23
CA LEU A 13 61.86 -20.21 40.52
C LEU A 13 61.14 -19.04 39.82
N VAL A 14 60.55 -19.30 38.66
CA VAL A 14 59.61 -18.39 38.00
C VAL A 14 58.31 -18.39 38.81
N LYS A 15 58.16 -17.40 39.69
CA LYS A 15 56.87 -17.07 40.30
C LYS A 15 55.87 -16.78 39.17
N PRO A 16 54.69 -17.42 39.14
CA PRO A 16 53.66 -17.09 38.16
C PRO A 16 53.25 -15.64 38.38
N LYS A 17 53.58 -14.79 37.41
CA LYS A 17 53.10 -13.41 37.31
C LYS A 17 51.58 -13.49 37.23
N ALA A 18 50.91 -13.14 38.33
CA ALA A 18 49.46 -13.00 38.38
C ALA A 18 49.05 -12.12 37.19
N GLY A 19 48.37 -12.74 36.22
CA GLY A 19 47.84 -12.03 35.06
C GLY A 19 46.93 -10.90 35.55
N PRO A 20 46.85 -9.77 34.81
CA PRO A 20 45.88 -8.73 35.11
C PRO A 20 44.51 -9.39 35.17
N GLY A 21 43.93 -9.42 36.38
CA GLY A 21 42.61 -9.98 36.61
C GLY A 21 41.65 -9.34 35.63
N ILE A 22 41.12 -10.15 34.71
CA ILE A 22 40.06 -9.73 33.81
C ILE A 22 38.93 -9.31 34.74
N PRO A 23 38.54 -8.02 34.77
CA PRO A 23 37.41 -7.61 35.58
C PRO A 23 36.21 -8.39 35.07
N ILE A 24 35.68 -9.26 35.93
CA ILE A 24 34.42 -9.94 35.70
C ILE A 24 33.38 -8.82 35.67
N LEU A 25 33.11 -8.34 34.46
CA LEU A 25 32.03 -7.40 34.20
C LEU A 25 30.75 -8.05 34.69
N PRO A 26 29.97 -7.38 35.55
CA PRO A 26 28.67 -7.90 35.98
C PRO A 26 27.83 -8.20 34.74
N PRO A 27 27.02 -9.28 34.74
CA PRO A 27 26.15 -9.59 33.63
C PRO A 27 25.27 -8.37 33.38
N LEU A 28 25.48 -7.72 32.23
CA LEU A 28 24.64 -6.63 31.75
C LEU A 28 23.22 -7.20 31.62
N THR A 29 22.41 -6.95 32.63
CA THR A 29 20.99 -7.23 32.60
C THR A 29 20.42 -6.41 31.45
N ARG A 30 20.00 -7.11 30.39
CA ARG A 30 19.48 -6.57 29.12
C ARG A 30 18.22 -5.69 29.27
N THR A 31 17.81 -5.42 30.50
CA THR A 31 16.58 -4.71 30.87
C THR A 31 16.83 -3.35 31.52
N GLN A 32 18.08 -2.91 31.74
CA GLN A 32 18.36 -1.60 32.36
C GLN A 32 18.86 -0.51 31.41
N LEU A 33 19.00 -0.76 30.10
CA LEU A 33 19.58 0.22 29.15
C LEU A 33 18.61 0.78 28.10
N MET A 34 17.31 0.49 28.17
CA MET A 34 16.35 0.95 27.15
C MET A 34 15.08 1.60 27.70
N ASP A 35 14.77 1.45 28.98
CA ASP A 35 13.63 2.09 29.66
C ASP A 35 13.85 3.61 29.76
N GLY A 36 13.59 4.31 28.67
CA GLY A 36 13.85 5.75 28.53
C GLY A 36 14.46 6.17 27.20
N SER A 37 14.71 5.23 26.28
CA SER A 37 15.13 5.57 24.93
C SER A 37 14.04 6.40 24.23
N PRO A 38 14.38 7.51 23.55
CA PRO A 38 13.40 8.36 22.89
C PRO A 38 12.56 7.61 21.86
N ILE A 39 13.10 6.53 21.29
CA ILE A 39 12.35 5.65 20.38
C ILE A 39 11.20 4.91 21.08
N GLU A 40 11.42 4.41 22.30
CA GLU A 40 10.39 3.70 23.06
C GLU A 40 9.30 4.68 23.54
N ALA A 41 9.73 5.87 23.99
CA ALA A 41 8.82 6.96 24.31
C ALA A 41 7.93 7.29 23.09
N ALA A 42 8.50 7.42 21.89
CA ALA A 42 7.75 7.66 20.67
C ALA A 42 6.68 6.58 20.40
N TYR A 43 7.02 5.30 20.56
CA TYR A 43 6.07 4.20 20.40
C TYR A 43 4.96 4.20 21.45
N THR A 44 5.28 4.55 22.71
CA THR A 44 4.27 4.63 23.76
C THR A 44 3.26 5.75 23.48
N PHE A 45 3.72 6.92 23.00
CA PHE A 45 2.86 8.02 22.58
C PHE A 45 2.01 7.63 21.37
N ALA A 46 2.61 6.99 20.36
CA ALA A 46 1.89 6.52 19.18
C ALA A 46 0.74 5.57 19.55
N LYS A 47 1.00 4.57 20.41
CA LYS A 47 -0.01 3.61 20.88
C LYS A 47 -1.13 4.28 21.69
N ARG A 48 -0.80 5.28 22.51
CA ARG A 48 -1.79 6.08 23.25
C ARG A 48 -2.64 6.94 22.30
N ALA A 49 -2.03 7.51 21.26
CA ALA A 49 -2.73 8.30 20.25
C ALA A 49 -3.72 7.45 19.44
N ASP A 50 -3.33 6.22 19.06
CA ASP A 50 -4.22 5.28 18.38
C ASP A 50 -5.43 4.90 19.26
N ARG A 51 -5.20 4.64 20.56
CA ARG A 51 -6.29 4.41 21.52
C ARG A 51 -7.24 5.61 21.64
N ALA A 52 -6.71 6.83 21.71
CA ALA A 52 -7.52 8.04 21.76
C ALA A 52 -8.34 8.26 20.47
N THR A 53 -7.77 7.89 19.31
CA THR A 53 -8.47 7.92 18.02
C THR A 53 -9.65 6.93 18.02
N LEU A 54 -9.46 5.72 18.56
CA LEU A 54 -10.53 4.73 18.67
C LEU A 54 -11.65 5.17 19.60
N THR A 55 -11.34 5.90 20.67
CA THR A 55 -12.34 6.48 21.58
C THR A 55 -12.97 7.78 21.08
N LYS A 56 -12.66 8.20 19.83
CA LYS A 56 -13.11 9.46 19.20
C LYS A 56 -12.71 10.72 19.98
N ASP A 57 -11.68 10.64 20.83
CA ASP A 57 -11.11 11.80 21.51
C ASP A 57 -10.00 12.40 20.62
N TYR A 58 -10.43 13.07 19.54
CA TYR A 58 -9.52 13.57 18.52
C TYR A 58 -8.59 14.67 19.03
N ALA A 59 -9.02 15.50 19.99
CA ALA A 59 -8.17 16.54 20.56
C ALA A 59 -6.93 15.94 21.26
N LYS A 60 -7.13 14.89 22.05
CA LYS A 60 -6.05 14.15 22.71
C LYS A 60 -5.22 13.33 21.72
N ALA A 61 -5.85 12.72 20.72
CA ALA A 61 -5.13 11.98 19.69
C ALA A 61 -4.17 12.88 18.89
N VAL A 62 -4.61 14.10 18.56
CA VAL A 62 -3.79 15.10 17.86
C VAL A 62 -2.55 15.47 18.68
N SER A 63 -2.70 15.80 19.97
CA SER A 63 -1.54 16.17 20.82
C SER A 63 -0.55 15.02 20.97
N LEU A 64 -1.04 13.79 21.20
CA LEU A 64 -0.19 12.61 21.35
C LEU A 64 0.55 12.23 20.05
N HIS A 65 -0.07 12.41 18.88
CA HIS A 65 0.64 12.20 17.60
C HIS A 65 1.73 13.27 17.36
N VAL A 66 1.52 14.52 17.80
CA VAL A 66 2.55 15.56 17.75
C VAL A 66 3.70 15.26 18.71
N GLU A 67 3.43 14.74 19.91
CA GLU A 67 4.47 14.31 20.84
C GLU A 67 5.26 13.11 20.29
N ALA A 68 4.57 12.12 19.72
CA ALA A 68 5.21 10.98 19.07
C ALA A 68 6.14 11.41 17.92
N SER A 69 5.71 12.34 17.06
CA SER A 69 6.54 12.82 15.94
C SER A 69 7.81 13.54 16.41
N LYS A 70 7.72 14.34 17.48
CA LYS A 70 8.89 14.97 18.12
C LYS A 70 9.86 13.93 18.67
N LYS A 71 9.37 12.89 19.35
CA LYS A 71 10.22 11.82 19.90
C LYS A 71 10.87 10.96 18.81
N PHE A 72 10.18 10.71 17.70
CA PHE A 72 10.82 10.07 16.53
C PHE A 72 11.91 10.94 15.89
N ALA A 73 11.71 12.26 15.84
CA ALA A 73 12.73 13.18 15.35
C ALA A 73 13.96 13.22 16.28
N GLU A 74 13.76 13.31 17.59
CA GLU A 74 14.84 13.23 18.60
C GLU A 74 15.62 11.91 18.49
N ALA A 75 14.92 10.77 18.32
CA ALA A 75 15.56 9.48 18.10
C ALA A 75 16.35 9.42 16.77
N ALA A 76 15.91 10.16 15.74
CA ALA A 76 16.60 10.24 14.45
C ALA A 76 17.91 11.05 14.55
N GLU A 77 18.01 12.01 15.47
CA GLU A 77 19.24 12.77 15.72
C GLU A 77 20.26 11.97 16.53
N LEU A 78 19.80 11.09 17.42
CA LEU A 78 20.67 10.29 18.28
C LEU A 78 21.19 9.00 17.63
N THR A 79 20.56 8.55 16.54
CA THR A 79 21.02 7.34 15.85
C THR A 79 22.21 7.61 14.95
N GLN A 80 23.21 6.72 15.00
CA GLN A 80 24.40 6.81 14.14
C GLN A 80 24.16 6.21 12.75
N SER A 81 23.14 5.36 12.59
CA SER A 81 22.82 4.73 11.32
C SER A 81 21.97 5.66 10.45
N ARG A 82 22.50 6.02 9.27
CA ARG A 82 21.81 6.89 8.29
C ARG A 82 20.48 6.29 7.82
N GLU A 83 20.44 4.99 7.61
CA GLU A 83 19.22 4.30 7.17
C GLU A 83 18.15 4.35 8.27
N ALA A 84 18.54 4.08 9.52
CA ALA A 84 17.63 4.18 10.67
C ALA A 84 17.10 5.61 10.83
N ALA A 85 17.95 6.63 10.69
CA ALA A 85 17.54 8.03 10.73
C ALA A 85 16.52 8.36 9.64
N GLN A 86 16.70 7.84 8.42
CA GLN A 86 15.74 8.04 7.32
C GLN A 86 14.38 7.44 7.66
N THR A 87 14.33 6.21 8.17
CA THR A 87 13.08 5.55 8.58
C THR A 87 12.39 6.32 9.70
N LEU A 88 13.13 6.76 10.73
CA LEU A 88 12.57 7.53 11.85
C LEU A 88 12.01 8.88 11.38
N ASN A 89 12.65 9.55 10.42
CA ASN A 89 12.13 10.77 9.79
C ASN A 89 10.82 10.54 9.01
N VAL A 90 10.70 9.41 8.31
CA VAL A 90 9.44 9.04 7.63
C VAL A 90 8.33 8.85 8.66
N LEU A 91 8.60 8.12 9.75
CA LEU A 91 7.63 7.90 10.83
C LEU A 91 7.21 9.22 11.50
N SER A 92 8.16 10.12 11.76
CA SER A 92 7.87 11.45 12.32
C SER A 92 6.92 12.24 11.41
N ARG A 93 7.21 12.31 10.10
CA ARG A 93 6.35 13.00 9.11
C ARG A 93 4.95 12.36 9.03
N GLN A 94 4.87 11.03 9.07
CA GLN A 94 3.59 10.31 9.05
C GLN A 94 2.72 10.67 10.26
N HIS A 95 3.29 10.71 11.47
CA HIS A 95 2.55 11.11 12.66
C HIS A 95 2.06 12.57 12.61
N LEU A 96 2.87 13.47 12.04
CA LEU A 96 2.49 14.86 11.84
C LEU A 96 1.36 15.02 10.79
N ALA A 97 1.43 14.27 9.69
CA ALA A 97 0.35 14.23 8.70
C ALA A 97 -0.96 13.72 9.33
N ARG A 98 -0.88 12.68 10.15
CA ARG A 98 -2.04 12.11 10.86
C ARG A 98 -2.62 13.08 11.89
N SER A 99 -1.79 13.82 12.61
CA SER A 99 -2.28 14.84 13.55
C SER A 99 -3.01 15.97 12.83
N ARG A 100 -2.55 16.40 11.64
CA ARG A 100 -3.26 17.40 10.82
C ARG A 100 -4.62 16.88 10.36
N PHE A 101 -4.65 15.66 9.82
CA PHE A 101 -5.90 15.03 9.38
C PHE A 101 -6.94 14.90 10.50
N LEU A 102 -6.53 14.51 11.71
CA LEU A 102 -7.43 14.43 12.86
C LEU A 102 -7.88 15.81 13.36
N ALA A 103 -7.06 16.85 13.18
CA ALA A 103 -7.45 18.22 13.51
C ALA A 103 -8.54 18.74 12.56
N ASP A 104 -8.48 18.37 11.27
CA ASP A 104 -9.51 18.72 10.29
C ASP A 104 -10.84 18.04 10.63
N LEU A 105 -10.80 16.76 11.02
CA LEU A 105 -11.99 16.01 11.49
C LEU A 105 -12.64 16.61 12.73
N ARG A 106 -11.87 17.29 13.59
CA ARG A 106 -12.42 18.00 14.76
C ARG A 106 -13.19 19.26 14.34
N ASN A 107 -12.79 19.90 13.24
CA ASN A 107 -13.38 21.14 12.76
C ASN A 107 -14.55 20.92 11.80
N GLU A 108 -14.86 19.67 11.44
CA GLU A 108 -16.10 19.32 10.77
C GLU A 108 -17.27 19.78 11.65
N PRO A 109 -18.05 20.80 11.23
CA PRO A 109 -19.15 21.31 12.02
C PRO A 109 -20.08 20.13 12.24
N SER A 110 -20.26 19.73 13.49
CA SER A 110 -21.20 18.69 13.88
C SER A 110 -22.56 19.09 13.34
N ILE A 111 -22.91 18.53 12.18
CA ILE A 111 -24.21 18.72 11.54
C ILE A 111 -25.21 18.31 12.61
N PRO A 112 -26.16 19.19 13.00
CA PRO A 112 -27.10 18.86 14.04
C PRO A 112 -27.84 17.59 13.66
N SER A 113 -27.56 16.51 14.39
CA SER A 113 -28.29 15.26 14.35
C SER A 113 -29.70 15.51 14.88
N GLN A 114 -30.55 16.11 14.05
CA GLN A 114 -31.95 16.34 14.37
C GLN A 114 -32.80 16.06 13.14
N VAL A 115 -33.10 14.79 12.88
CA VAL A 115 -34.43 14.42 12.36
C VAL A 115 -34.78 13.00 12.83
N SER A 116 -35.87 12.91 13.59
CA SER A 116 -36.63 11.69 13.88
C SER A 116 -37.05 10.98 12.59
N PRO A 117 -37.33 9.66 12.60
CA PRO A 117 -37.75 8.94 11.40
C PRO A 117 -39.22 9.22 11.07
N PRO A 118 -39.56 9.67 9.85
CA PRO A 118 -40.85 9.35 9.27
C PRO A 118 -40.69 8.12 8.38
N SER A 119 -41.46 7.09 8.68
CA SER A 119 -41.89 6.11 7.69
C SER A 119 -42.41 6.83 6.45
N THR A 120 -42.04 6.37 5.25
CA THR A 120 -42.91 5.96 4.11
C THR A 120 -42.14 6.08 2.78
N SER A 121 -42.18 4.97 2.03
CA SER A 121 -42.01 4.77 0.56
C SER A 121 -40.69 5.10 -0.19
N PRO A 122 -40.39 4.31 -1.26
CA PRO A 122 -39.18 4.46 -2.07
C PRO A 122 -39.42 5.45 -3.22
N GLY A 123 -38.67 6.56 -3.22
CA GLY A 123 -38.66 7.54 -4.30
C GLY A 123 -37.24 8.03 -4.55
N SER A 124 -36.76 7.77 -5.77
CA SER A 124 -35.52 8.32 -6.32
C SER A 124 -35.40 9.83 -6.13
N SER A 125 -34.21 10.29 -5.74
CA SER A 125 -33.64 11.51 -6.29
C SER A 125 -32.13 11.58 -6.04
N ILE A 126 -31.47 12.12 -7.06
CA ILE A 126 -30.05 12.39 -7.20
C ILE A 126 -29.85 13.87 -6.83
N THR A 127 -28.85 14.17 -6.00
CA THR A 127 -28.19 15.47 -5.82
C THR A 127 -26.94 15.19 -4.95
N GLU A 128 -25.78 15.82 -5.02
CA GLU A 128 -25.16 16.84 -5.86
C GLU A 128 -23.69 16.92 -5.38
N LYS A 129 -22.81 17.51 -6.20
CA LYS A 129 -21.59 18.27 -5.84
C LYS A 129 -20.40 17.58 -5.16
N GLY A 130 -19.28 17.65 -5.89
CA GLY A 130 -17.93 17.43 -5.36
C GLY A 130 -16.88 17.67 -6.44
N ALA A 131 -16.74 18.92 -6.88
CA ALA A 131 -15.63 19.35 -7.73
C ALA A 131 -14.34 19.35 -6.88
N VAL A 132 -13.40 18.46 -7.21
CA VAL A 132 -12.05 18.48 -6.64
C VAL A 132 -11.09 18.96 -7.73
N ASN A 133 -10.54 20.16 -7.52
CA ASN A 133 -9.40 20.68 -8.26
C ASN A 133 -8.19 19.76 -8.04
N HIS A 134 -7.84 18.99 -9.06
CA HIS A 134 -6.54 18.31 -9.10
C HIS A 134 -5.50 19.30 -9.59
N VAL A 135 -4.65 19.75 -8.67
CA VAL A 135 -3.32 20.27 -8.97
C VAL A 135 -2.54 19.13 -9.63
N ARG A 136 -2.33 19.27 -10.94
CA ARG A 136 -1.35 18.49 -11.71
C ARG A 136 0.01 19.10 -11.44
N ASP A 137 0.88 18.35 -10.76
CA ASP A 137 2.31 18.46 -10.98
C ASP A 137 2.72 17.30 -11.89
N ASP A 138 3.22 17.70 -13.06
CA ASP A 138 3.86 16.87 -14.07
C ASP A 138 5.11 16.20 -13.50
N LEU A 139 5.18 14.86 -13.60
CA LEU A 139 6.44 14.14 -13.71
C LEU A 139 6.17 12.72 -14.21
N GLY A 140 6.67 12.42 -15.42
CA GLY A 140 7.09 11.07 -15.74
C GLY A 140 6.26 10.29 -16.76
N THR A 141 5.95 10.91 -17.89
CA THR A 141 5.84 10.20 -19.17
C THR A 141 7.16 9.47 -19.45
N SER A 142 7.19 8.13 -19.34
CA SER A 142 8.24 7.33 -19.97
C SER A 142 7.83 5.86 -20.15
N LEU A 143 7.77 5.47 -21.43
CA LEU A 143 8.13 4.17 -22.01
C LEU A 143 7.63 2.90 -21.30
N ALA A 144 6.57 2.27 -21.83
CA ALA A 144 6.51 0.82 -22.06
C ALA A 144 5.27 0.44 -22.90
N ALA A 145 5.21 0.93 -24.14
CA ALA A 145 4.28 0.42 -25.14
C ALA A 145 5.01 0.27 -26.48
N ALA A 146 5.97 -0.66 -26.54
CA ALA A 146 6.53 -1.12 -27.79
C ALA A 146 6.50 -2.65 -27.82
N ARG A 147 5.48 -3.11 -28.54
CA ARG A 147 5.25 -4.44 -29.11
C ARG A 147 6.53 -5.22 -29.47
N THR A 148 6.63 -6.46 -28.99
CA THR A 148 7.13 -7.61 -29.76
C THR A 148 6.28 -8.84 -29.42
N PRO A 149 5.70 -9.55 -30.41
CA PRO A 149 5.25 -10.92 -30.24
C PRO A 149 6.42 -11.82 -30.63
N SER A 150 7.20 -12.29 -29.66
CA SER A 150 8.23 -13.29 -29.92
C SER A 150 8.23 -14.32 -28.81
N ASP A 151 7.99 -15.56 -29.21
CA ASP A 151 8.12 -16.84 -28.52
C ASP A 151 8.30 -16.80 -27.00
N ARG A 152 7.21 -17.09 -26.28
CA ARG A 152 7.28 -17.49 -24.87
C ARG A 152 7.49 -19.00 -24.80
N LEU A 153 8.73 -19.39 -24.50
CA LEU A 153 9.04 -20.70 -23.94
C LEU A 153 8.24 -20.93 -22.64
N PRO A 154 7.58 -22.09 -22.47
CA PRO A 154 6.87 -22.44 -21.25
C PRO A 154 7.89 -22.92 -20.20
N GLY A 155 8.13 -22.16 -19.13
CA GLY A 155 8.90 -22.69 -18.00
C GLY A 155 9.62 -21.68 -17.11
N SER A 156 9.82 -20.44 -17.56
CA SER A 156 10.34 -19.40 -16.66
C SER A 156 9.17 -18.74 -15.95
N SER A 157 8.84 -19.23 -14.76
CA SER A 157 8.00 -18.54 -13.78
C SER A 157 8.67 -17.19 -13.50
N ARG A 158 8.23 -16.16 -14.22
CA ARG A 158 8.66 -14.78 -13.97
C ARG A 158 8.51 -14.51 -12.47
N PRO A 159 9.53 -13.90 -11.84
CA PRO A 159 9.53 -13.65 -10.41
C PRO A 159 8.25 -12.90 -10.08
N ASP A 160 7.51 -13.46 -9.12
CA ASP A 160 6.26 -12.97 -8.53
C ASP A 160 5.88 -11.56 -8.96
N GLU A 161 5.15 -11.42 -10.07
CA GLU A 161 4.51 -10.14 -10.36
C GLU A 161 3.60 -9.81 -9.18
N ASP A 162 3.88 -8.68 -8.55
CA ASP A 162 3.12 -8.15 -7.43
C ASP A 162 1.63 -8.05 -7.80
N PRO A 163 0.71 -8.69 -7.05
CA PRO A 163 -0.73 -8.59 -7.23
C PRO A 163 -1.21 -7.15 -7.34
N PHE A 164 -0.56 -6.22 -6.61
CA PHE A 164 -0.85 -4.80 -6.75
C PHE A 164 -0.54 -4.28 -8.14
N HIS A 165 0.61 -4.65 -8.72
CA HIS A 165 0.96 -4.24 -10.08
C HIS A 165 -0.04 -4.77 -11.12
N LYS A 166 -0.47 -6.03 -10.97
CA LYS A 166 -1.51 -6.62 -11.85
C LYS A 166 -2.85 -5.90 -11.71
N PHE A 167 -3.25 -5.57 -10.49
CA PHE A 167 -4.44 -4.78 -10.22
C PHE A 167 -4.35 -3.40 -10.88
N TYR A 168 -3.25 -2.67 -10.69
CA TYR A 168 -3.04 -1.36 -11.31
C TYR A 168 -3.07 -1.44 -12.83
N ALA A 169 -2.42 -2.44 -13.44
CA ALA A 169 -2.46 -2.65 -14.88
C ALA A 169 -3.89 -2.95 -15.38
N ALA A 170 -4.66 -3.75 -14.62
CA ALA A 170 -6.06 -4.05 -14.95
C ALA A 170 -6.95 -2.81 -14.87
N VAL A 171 -6.77 -1.98 -13.83
CA VAL A 171 -7.49 -0.72 -13.65
C VAL A 171 -7.15 0.25 -14.78
N ASN A 172 -5.85 0.45 -15.08
CA ASN A 172 -5.41 1.33 -16.17
C ASN A 172 -5.94 0.87 -17.53
N ASN A 173 -5.92 -0.44 -17.81
CA ASN A 173 -6.52 -0.99 -19.03
C ASN A 173 -8.02 -0.75 -19.12
N THR A 174 -8.73 -0.80 -17.99
CA THR A 174 -10.18 -0.53 -17.94
C THR A 174 -10.46 0.92 -18.31
N PHE A 175 -9.69 1.86 -17.76
CA PHE A 175 -9.79 3.28 -18.11
C PHE A 175 -9.42 3.54 -19.58
N ALA A 176 -8.28 3.02 -20.04
CA ALA A 176 -7.83 3.22 -21.43
C ALA A 176 -8.86 2.71 -22.45
N LYS A 177 -9.41 1.50 -22.23
CA LYS A 177 -10.42 0.91 -23.13
C LYS A 177 -11.72 1.69 -23.13
N SER A 178 -12.19 2.15 -21.97
CA SER A 178 -13.45 2.89 -21.87
C SER A 178 -13.41 4.21 -22.65
N PHE A 179 -12.26 4.89 -22.65
CA PHE A 179 -12.07 6.15 -23.37
C PHE A 179 -12.05 5.92 -24.88
N GLN A 180 -11.37 4.86 -25.35
CA GLN A 180 -11.36 4.50 -26.77
C GLN A 180 -12.74 4.12 -27.30
N VAL A 181 -13.56 3.40 -26.51
CA VAL A 181 -14.91 3.02 -26.92
C VAL A 181 -15.84 4.23 -27.04
N ALA A 182 -15.71 5.22 -26.14
CA ALA A 182 -16.46 6.47 -26.24
C ALA A 182 -16.08 7.25 -27.52
N ALA A 183 -14.78 7.39 -27.79
CA ALA A 183 -14.28 8.07 -28.99
C ALA A 183 -14.68 7.37 -30.29
N ALA A 184 -14.60 6.03 -30.34
CA ALA A 184 -14.97 5.26 -31.53
C ALA A 184 -16.47 5.36 -31.86
N LYS A 185 -17.34 5.38 -30.84
CA LYS A 185 -18.79 5.56 -31.05
C LYS A 185 -19.14 6.96 -31.57
N GLU A 186 -18.37 7.98 -31.21
CA GLU A 186 -18.58 9.32 -31.74
C GLU A 186 -18.19 9.41 -33.22
N ALA A 187 -17.06 8.79 -33.60
CA ALA A 187 -16.59 8.75 -34.99
C ALA A 187 -17.61 8.07 -35.92
N GLN A 188 -18.14 6.89 -35.55
CA GLN A 188 -19.13 6.18 -36.36
C GLN A 188 -20.42 6.98 -36.61
N LYS A 189 -20.80 7.87 -35.69
CA LYS A 189 -22.03 8.66 -35.83
C LYS A 189 -21.86 9.84 -36.80
N LYS A 190 -20.63 10.33 -36.99
CA LYS A 190 -20.31 11.42 -37.93
C LYS A 190 -20.38 10.96 -39.39
N ASP A 191 -19.97 9.73 -39.65
CA ASP A 191 -20.01 9.12 -40.99
C ASP A 191 -21.45 8.82 -41.45
N LEU A 192 -22.36 8.56 -40.51
CA LEU A 192 -23.77 8.31 -40.84
C LEU A 192 -24.53 9.61 -41.18
N ALA A 193 -24.13 10.74 -40.61
CA ALA A 193 -24.77 12.04 -40.84
C ALA A 193 -24.36 12.71 -42.17
N THR A 194 -23.21 12.34 -42.73
CA THR A 194 -22.70 12.90 -44.00
C THR A 194 -23.21 12.18 -45.25
N ARG A 195 -23.96 11.08 -45.08
CA ARG A 195 -24.45 10.25 -46.18
C ARG A 195 -25.90 10.54 -46.58
N SER A 196 -26.44 11.69 -46.20
CA SER A 196 -27.74 12.16 -46.71
C SER A 196 -27.67 12.33 -48.24
N PRO A 197 -28.65 11.78 -48.98
CA PRO A 197 -28.62 11.79 -50.43
C PRO A 197 -28.78 13.21 -50.94
N SER A 198 -27.80 13.65 -51.74
CA SER A 198 -27.91 14.78 -52.66
C SER A 198 -29.10 14.52 -53.59
N GLY A 199 -30.26 15.04 -53.20
CA GLY A 199 -31.46 15.14 -54.03
C GLY A 199 -31.24 16.22 -55.07
N SER A 200 -30.83 15.78 -56.26
CA SER A 200 -30.73 16.55 -57.49
C SER A 200 -32.10 17.02 -57.98
N GLY A 201 -32.20 18.30 -58.37
CA GLY A 201 -33.23 18.84 -59.29
C GLY A 201 -34.29 19.71 -58.60
N GLY A 202 -34.55 20.96 -58.99
CA GLY A 202 -34.04 21.73 -60.12
C GLY A 202 -34.62 23.16 -60.16
N ALA A 203 -34.14 23.92 -61.16
CA ALA A 203 -34.63 25.15 -61.81
C ALA A 203 -35.54 26.08 -60.98
N GLY A 204 -35.20 27.34 -60.69
CA GLY A 204 -34.55 28.34 -61.55
C GLY A 204 -35.58 29.41 -61.91
N LEU A 205 -35.47 30.62 -61.36
CA LEU A 205 -36.10 31.83 -61.90
C LEU A 205 -35.27 33.08 -61.53
N PRO A 206 -35.29 34.12 -62.39
CA PRO A 206 -34.27 35.16 -62.43
C PRO A 206 -34.61 36.39 -61.59
N ALA A 207 -33.52 37.08 -61.26
CA ALA A 207 -33.42 38.43 -60.78
C ALA A 207 -34.43 39.42 -61.40
N VAL A 208 -35.16 40.11 -60.53
CA VAL A 208 -35.65 41.47 -60.80
C VAL A 208 -35.46 42.28 -59.53
N GLY A 209 -34.71 43.37 -59.63
CA GLY A 209 -34.46 44.29 -58.53
C GLY A 209 -35.69 45.11 -58.16
N ASN A 210 -35.73 45.59 -56.92
CA ASN A 210 -35.64 47.02 -56.63
C ASN A 210 -35.79 47.27 -55.12
N GLU A 211 -35.08 48.33 -54.72
CA GLU A 211 -35.33 49.14 -53.54
C GLU A 211 -34.90 48.60 -52.17
N SER A 212 -33.70 49.07 -51.83
CA SER A 212 -33.14 49.26 -50.49
C SER A 212 -34.10 50.04 -49.59
N PHE A 213 -35.16 49.39 -49.13
CA PHE A 213 -35.93 49.80 -47.98
C PHE A 213 -35.20 49.28 -46.73
N TYR A 214 -34.67 50.18 -45.91
CA TYR A 214 -34.17 49.82 -44.58
C TYR A 214 -35.38 49.42 -43.71
N VAL A 215 -35.83 48.16 -43.85
CA VAL A 215 -36.63 47.51 -42.82
C VAL A 215 -35.74 47.48 -41.60
N VAL A 216 -36.02 48.34 -40.62
CA VAL A 216 -35.50 48.21 -39.27
C VAL A 216 -35.80 46.76 -38.86
N PRO A 217 -34.79 45.90 -38.67
CA PRO A 217 -35.03 44.53 -38.24
C PRO A 217 -35.75 44.65 -36.90
N ASN A 218 -37.04 44.30 -36.87
CA ASN A 218 -37.71 44.00 -35.61
C ASN A 218 -37.02 42.74 -35.10
N SER A 219 -35.93 42.93 -34.37
CA SER A 219 -34.98 41.91 -33.93
C SER A 219 -35.56 40.95 -32.87
N THR A 220 -36.89 40.83 -32.81
CA THR A 220 -37.62 40.10 -31.78
C THR A 220 -38.77 39.24 -32.32
N SER A 221 -39.19 39.41 -33.57
CA SER A 221 -40.22 38.54 -34.17
C SER A 221 -39.58 37.58 -35.18
N LEU A 222 -38.99 36.51 -34.65
CA LEU A 222 -38.58 35.35 -35.44
C LEU A 222 -39.80 34.84 -36.24
N THR A 223 -39.62 34.56 -37.52
CA THR A 223 -40.72 34.04 -38.34
C THR A 223 -41.16 32.66 -37.81
N THR A 224 -42.42 32.29 -38.03
CA THR A 224 -42.95 31.00 -37.58
C THR A 224 -42.17 29.82 -38.16
N GLU A 225 -41.66 29.95 -39.38
CA GLU A 225 -40.83 28.94 -40.06
C GLU A 225 -39.46 28.79 -39.37
N GLU A 226 -38.80 29.89 -39.02
CA GLU A 226 -37.54 29.87 -38.27
C GLU A 226 -37.71 29.22 -36.89
N LEU A 227 -38.81 29.51 -36.18
CA LEU A 227 -39.11 28.87 -34.89
C LEU A 227 -39.29 27.36 -35.02
N ILE A 228 -39.91 26.87 -36.10
CA ILE A 228 -40.08 25.43 -36.35
C ILE A 228 -38.71 24.78 -36.60
N ALA A 229 -37.86 25.40 -37.41
CA ALA A 229 -36.51 24.91 -37.71
C ALA A 229 -35.62 24.89 -36.46
N GLU A 230 -35.66 25.95 -35.66
CA GLU A 230 -34.95 26.03 -34.39
C GLU A 230 -35.45 24.96 -33.41
N ASN A 231 -36.77 24.79 -33.26
CA ASN A 231 -37.33 23.77 -32.38
C ASN A 231 -36.90 22.35 -32.79
N ALA A 232 -36.87 22.07 -34.09
CA ALA A 232 -36.36 20.79 -34.61
C ALA A 232 -34.87 20.59 -34.29
N SER A 233 -34.05 21.63 -34.47
CA SER A 233 -32.62 21.62 -34.11
C SER A 233 -32.39 21.38 -32.62
N LEU A 234 -33.13 22.08 -31.75
CA LEU A 234 -33.06 21.91 -30.30
C LEU A 234 -33.46 20.49 -29.88
N ARG A 235 -34.52 19.92 -30.46
CA ARG A 235 -34.90 18.51 -30.22
C ARG A 235 -33.80 17.55 -30.63
N GLN A 236 -33.14 17.79 -31.77
CA GLN A 236 -32.01 16.97 -32.20
C GLN A 236 -30.83 17.07 -31.23
N MET A 237 -30.53 18.27 -30.74
CA MET A 237 -29.48 18.51 -29.74
C MET A 237 -29.79 17.80 -28.40
N ILE A 238 -31.02 17.93 -27.90
CA ILE A 238 -31.49 17.24 -26.68
C ILE A 238 -31.36 15.73 -26.83
N ASN A 239 -31.82 15.17 -27.96
CA ASN A 239 -31.70 13.74 -28.24
C ASN A 239 -30.23 13.29 -28.33
N ARG A 240 -29.35 14.10 -28.95
CA ARG A 240 -27.92 13.82 -29.03
C ARG A 240 -27.28 13.79 -27.63
N SER A 241 -27.54 14.81 -26.81
CA SER A 241 -27.02 14.92 -25.46
C SER A 241 -27.54 13.79 -24.56
N SER A 242 -28.82 13.43 -24.68
CA SER A 242 -29.42 12.31 -23.94
C SER A 242 -28.73 10.98 -24.25
N VAL A 243 -28.49 10.68 -25.54
CA VAL A 243 -27.76 9.46 -25.97
C VAL A 243 -26.31 9.48 -25.47
N GLN A 244 -25.63 10.63 -25.54
CA GLN A 244 -24.26 10.77 -25.03
C GLN A 244 -24.21 10.52 -23.51
N LEU A 245 -25.12 11.14 -22.76
CA LEU A 245 -25.23 10.96 -21.31
C LEU A 245 -25.46 9.49 -20.95
N HIS A 246 -26.42 8.82 -21.59
CA HIS A 246 -26.69 7.40 -21.34
C HIS A 246 -25.49 6.49 -21.68
N ALA A 247 -24.73 6.82 -22.73
CA ALA A 247 -23.51 6.10 -23.07
C ALA A 247 -22.42 6.27 -22.00
N TYR A 248 -22.24 7.49 -21.47
CA TYR A 248 -21.31 7.77 -20.36
C TYR A 248 -21.73 7.05 -19.08
N GLU A 249 -23.01 7.09 -18.72
CA GLU A 249 -23.54 6.35 -17.56
C GLU A 249 -23.27 4.85 -17.66
N THR A 250 -23.51 4.26 -18.83
CA THR A 250 -23.26 2.83 -19.07
C THR A 250 -21.78 2.51 -19.01
N ALA A 251 -20.90 3.37 -19.55
CA ALA A 251 -19.46 3.20 -19.48
C ALA A 251 -18.94 3.27 -18.03
N LEU A 252 -19.43 4.23 -17.25
CA LEU A 252 -19.09 4.37 -15.83
C LEU A 252 -19.54 3.16 -15.00
N ARG A 253 -20.75 2.63 -15.24
CA ARG A 253 -21.20 1.39 -14.57
C ARG A 253 -20.26 0.22 -14.88
N LYS A 254 -19.89 0.04 -16.15
CA LYS A 254 -18.94 -1.01 -16.56
C LYS A 254 -17.55 -0.84 -15.94
N GLN A 255 -17.02 0.38 -15.89
CA GLN A 255 -15.74 0.67 -15.22
C GLN A 255 -15.83 0.33 -13.73
N LYS A 256 -16.90 0.76 -13.05
CA LYS A 256 -17.13 0.49 -11.63
C LYS A 256 -17.16 -1.01 -11.36
N ASP A 257 -17.89 -1.78 -12.16
CA ASP A 257 -17.99 -3.24 -12.00
C ASP A 257 -16.64 -3.93 -12.27
N ALA A 258 -15.91 -3.49 -13.29
CA ALA A 258 -14.57 -4.01 -13.60
C ALA A 258 -13.58 -3.74 -12.45
N ILE A 259 -13.55 -2.52 -11.90
CA ILE A 259 -12.71 -2.16 -10.76
C ILE A 259 -13.10 -2.98 -9.54
N LYS A 260 -14.41 -3.10 -9.25
CA LYS A 260 -14.91 -3.92 -8.13
C LYS A 260 -14.47 -5.37 -8.25
N ASN A 261 -14.56 -5.96 -9.44
CA ASN A 261 -14.12 -7.32 -9.71
C ASN A 261 -12.60 -7.49 -9.57
N SER A 262 -11.82 -6.55 -10.10
CA SER A 262 -10.35 -6.56 -9.95
C SER A 262 -9.91 -6.43 -8.49
N LEU A 263 -10.61 -5.64 -7.68
CA LEU A 263 -10.36 -5.51 -6.25
C LEU A 263 -10.70 -6.80 -5.50
N ALA A 264 -11.82 -7.44 -5.84
CA ALA A 264 -12.20 -8.73 -5.27
C ALA A 264 -11.22 -9.85 -5.65
N GLN A 265 -10.63 -9.78 -6.84
CA GLN A 265 -9.55 -10.67 -7.25
C GLN A 265 -8.28 -10.41 -6.45
N LEU A 266 -7.83 -9.16 -6.35
CA LEU A 266 -6.65 -8.77 -5.57
C LEU A 266 -6.73 -9.27 -4.12
N ARG A 267 -7.90 -9.08 -3.48
CA ARG A 267 -8.14 -9.58 -2.10
C ARG A 267 -8.00 -11.10 -1.99
N ARG A 268 -8.52 -11.86 -2.96
CA ARG A 268 -8.38 -13.32 -2.99
C ARG A 268 -6.93 -13.75 -3.18
N GLU A 269 -6.19 -13.09 -4.07
CA GLU A 269 -4.77 -13.38 -4.32
C GLU A 269 -3.90 -13.08 -3.09
N LEU A 270 -4.13 -11.93 -2.42
CA LEU A 270 -3.43 -11.58 -1.18
C LEU A 270 -3.71 -12.60 -0.07
N ALA A 271 -4.99 -12.94 0.16
CA ALA A 271 -5.37 -13.93 1.15
C ALA A 271 -4.76 -15.31 0.87
N ALA A 272 -4.69 -15.71 -0.41
CA ALA A 272 -4.05 -16.96 -0.82
C ALA A 272 -2.54 -16.96 -0.53
N ARG A 273 -1.84 -15.85 -0.83
CA ARG A 273 -0.40 -15.71 -0.54
C ARG A 273 -0.11 -15.66 0.97
N GLU A 274 -0.95 -14.99 1.74
CA GLU A 274 -0.84 -14.98 3.20
C GLU A 274 -1.05 -16.40 3.76
N SER A 275 -2.07 -17.11 3.29
CA SER A 275 -2.31 -18.50 3.69
C SER A 275 -1.16 -19.43 3.30
N ALA A 276 -0.55 -19.25 2.12
CA ALA A 276 0.60 -20.04 1.70
C ALA A 276 1.81 -19.82 2.61
N ARG A 277 2.17 -18.56 2.88
CA ARG A 277 3.26 -18.22 3.82
C ARG A 277 3.01 -18.74 5.23
N ALA A 278 1.76 -18.68 5.70
CA ALA A 278 1.40 -19.24 7.01
C ALA A 278 1.64 -20.76 7.05
N ARG A 279 1.25 -21.50 6.00
CA ARG A 279 1.52 -22.95 5.91
C ARG A 279 2.99 -23.29 5.86
N GLU A 280 3.80 -22.50 5.15
CA GLU A 280 5.26 -22.67 5.10
C GLU A 280 5.88 -22.49 6.49
N GLN A 281 5.47 -21.45 7.22
CA GLN A 281 5.91 -21.21 8.60
C GLN A 281 5.46 -22.32 9.55
N GLU A 282 4.23 -22.81 9.41
CA GLU A 282 3.73 -23.95 10.19
C GLU A 282 4.54 -25.22 9.92
N ALA A 283 4.88 -25.49 8.65
CA ALA A 283 5.72 -26.62 8.27
C ALA A 283 7.16 -26.52 8.83
N GLU A 284 7.74 -25.32 8.81
CA GLU A 284 9.06 -25.06 9.41
C GLU A 284 9.03 -25.27 10.92
N LEU A 285 8.02 -24.75 11.61
CA LEU A 285 7.84 -24.97 13.05
C LEU A 285 7.70 -26.45 13.39
N GLU A 286 6.95 -27.20 12.59
CA GLU A 286 6.78 -28.64 12.78
C GLU A 286 8.09 -29.40 12.56
N SER A 287 8.87 -29.01 11.54
CA SER A 287 10.21 -29.57 11.30
C SER A 287 11.16 -29.31 12.47
N LEU A 288 11.18 -28.08 13.00
CA LEU A 288 12.01 -27.71 14.14
C LEU A 288 11.60 -28.45 15.42
N ARG A 289 10.30 -28.70 15.62
CA ARG A 289 9.81 -29.53 16.74
C ARG A 289 10.31 -30.96 16.63
N ALA A 290 10.20 -31.58 15.44
CA ALA A 290 10.69 -32.93 15.21
C ALA A 290 12.21 -33.04 15.44
N GLU A 291 12.99 -32.05 15.00
CA GLU A 291 14.42 -32.00 15.27
C GLU A 291 14.72 -31.84 16.77
N ASN A 292 13.99 -30.97 17.47
CA ASN A 292 14.15 -30.77 18.90
C ASN A 292 13.92 -32.07 19.68
N ASP A 293 12.89 -32.83 19.32
CA ASP A 293 12.60 -34.13 19.94
C ASP A 293 13.68 -35.17 19.64
N LYS A 294 14.23 -35.19 18.43
CA LYS A 294 15.39 -36.01 18.08
C LYS A 294 16.61 -35.68 18.95
N LEU A 295 16.91 -34.39 19.15
CA LEU A 295 18.02 -33.94 20.00
C LEU A 295 17.78 -34.30 21.47
N LYS A 296 16.56 -34.15 22.00
CA LYS A 296 16.21 -34.60 23.36
C LYS A 296 16.48 -36.08 23.55
N ILE A 297 16.12 -36.93 22.58
CA ILE A 297 16.40 -38.36 22.64
C ILE A 297 17.91 -38.63 22.67
N GLN A 298 18.69 -37.92 21.85
CA GLN A 298 20.16 -38.05 21.86
C GLN A 298 20.77 -37.63 23.19
N ILE A 299 20.34 -36.48 23.74
CA ILE A 299 20.76 -36.01 25.06
C ILE A 299 20.40 -37.04 26.14
N GLY A 300 19.21 -37.62 26.08
CA GLY A 300 18.78 -38.70 26.97
C GLY A 300 19.74 -39.89 26.92
N ARG A 301 20.08 -40.36 25.73
CA ARG A 301 21.04 -41.47 25.54
C ARG A 301 22.44 -41.16 26.06
N LEU A 302 22.94 -39.95 25.81
CA LEU A 302 24.24 -39.51 26.32
C LEU A 302 24.26 -39.41 27.84
N LYS A 303 23.18 -38.92 28.45
CA LYS A 303 23.02 -38.89 29.91
C LYS A 303 23.03 -40.29 30.51
N SER A 304 22.27 -41.24 29.94
CA SER A 304 22.29 -42.64 30.41
C SER A 304 23.69 -43.25 30.35
N ARG A 305 24.40 -43.11 29.22
CA ARG A 305 25.79 -43.59 29.09
C ARG A 305 26.75 -42.94 30.10
N TRP A 306 26.56 -41.65 30.35
CA TRP A 306 27.35 -40.92 31.34
C TRP A 306 27.11 -41.39 32.77
N ASP A 307 25.86 -41.71 33.10
CA ASP A 307 25.50 -42.28 34.41
C ASP A 307 26.03 -43.72 34.57
N GLU A 308 26.00 -44.54 33.53
CA GLU A 308 26.65 -45.87 33.50
C GLU A 308 28.17 -45.78 33.74
N LEU A 309 28.85 -44.83 33.09
CA LEU A 309 30.28 -44.60 33.30
C LEU A 309 30.58 -44.16 34.73
N LYS A 310 29.76 -43.27 35.31
CA LYS A 310 29.89 -42.88 36.72
C LYS A 310 29.68 -44.05 37.67
N GLU A 311 28.69 -44.89 37.42
CA GLU A 311 28.43 -46.06 38.25
C GLU A 311 29.58 -47.08 38.16
N SER A 312 30.11 -47.30 36.95
CA SER A 312 31.28 -48.14 36.72
C SER A 312 32.52 -47.63 37.45
N ALA A 313 32.78 -46.32 37.40
CA ALA A 313 33.89 -45.69 38.15
C ALA A 313 33.75 -45.90 39.66
N ARG A 314 32.57 -45.63 40.23
CA ARG A 314 32.29 -45.87 41.67
C ARG A 314 32.42 -47.34 42.05
N ARG A 315 32.00 -48.26 41.16
CA ARG A 315 32.13 -49.70 41.39
C ARG A 315 33.60 -50.15 41.39
N ASN A 316 34.44 -49.54 40.56
CA ASN A 316 35.87 -49.81 40.54
C ASN A 316 36.59 -49.25 41.76
N GLU A 317 36.17 -48.09 42.28
CA GLU A 317 36.68 -47.54 43.55
C GLU A 317 36.41 -48.49 44.71
N ARG A 318 35.16 -48.96 44.86
CA ARG A 318 34.80 -49.93 45.91
C ARG A 318 35.61 -51.23 45.83
N LYS A 319 35.78 -51.78 44.62
CA LYS A 319 36.61 -52.98 44.41
C LYS A 319 38.07 -52.78 44.81
N ARG A 320 38.61 -51.56 44.64
CA ARG A 320 39.98 -51.22 45.05
C ARG A 320 40.08 -51.14 46.57
N GLU A 321 39.10 -50.53 47.23
CA GLU A 321 39.01 -50.46 48.70
C GLU A 321 38.94 -51.86 49.32
N ASP A 322 38.17 -52.78 48.73
CA ASP A 322 38.07 -54.17 49.20
C ASP A 322 39.35 -55.00 48.99
N SER A 323 40.26 -54.55 48.13
CA SER A 323 41.51 -55.29 47.80
C SER A 323 42.73 -54.84 48.60
N THR A 324 42.60 -53.76 49.39
CA THR A 324 43.66 -53.20 50.27
C THR A 324 43.43 -53.61 51.71
#